data_AF-E0WUP7-F1
#
_entry.id   AF-E0WUP7-F1
#
_cell.length_a   1.000
_cell.length_b   1.000
_cell.length_c   1.000
_cell.angle_alpha   90.00
_cell.angle_beta   90.00
_cell.angle_gamma   90.00
#
_symmetry.space_group_name_H-M   'P 1'
#
loop_
_entity.id
_entity.type
_entity.pdbx_description
1 polymer ?
#
loop_
_entity_poly.entity_id
_entity_poly.type
_entity_poly.pdbx_seq_one_letter_code
_entity_poly.pdbx_strand_id
1 'polypeptide(L)'
;METVKAIPAIKMLGLADKLKLKWLNLCSEAAVSNIRLFRIDFFSQVFSLAITGLTSGVVIYFGVNLAESGKFTAGAMFAFMQFSDLFITRVVNFSDALYQFRLLPTHINRLNDIALTKSEPTSNTENSNFFITSGKVEVKALSFTYN
;
A
#
# COMPACT_ATOMS: atom_id res chain seq x y z
N MET A 1 20.28 -3.63 4.29
CA MET A 1 21.47 -4.41 3.86
C MET A 1 22.79 -3.88 4.44
N GLU A 2 22.79 -2.81 5.25
CA GLU A 2 24.00 -2.26 5.89
C GLU A 2 24.39 -3.03 7.16
N THR A 3 23.40 -3.48 7.93
CA THR A 3 23.58 -4.18 9.21
C THR A 3 24.31 -5.52 9.06
N VAL A 4 24.14 -6.19 7.92
CA VAL A 4 24.80 -7.47 7.60
C VAL A 4 26.31 -7.28 7.42
N LYS A 5 26.75 -6.11 6.95
CA LYS A 5 28.18 -5.80 6.77
C LYS A 5 28.86 -5.34 8.07
N ALA A 6 28.10 -4.82 9.03
CA ALA A 6 28.60 -4.29 10.30
C ALA A 6 28.61 -5.31 11.47
N ILE A 7 28.27 -6.58 11.22
CA ILE A 7 28.21 -7.65 12.22
C ILE A 7 29.49 -7.75 13.10
N PRO A 8 30.72 -7.64 12.56
CA PRO A 8 31.94 -7.72 13.38
C PRO A 8 32.07 -6.55 14.36
N ALA A 9 31.76 -5.33 13.91
CA ALA A 9 31.85 -4.11 14.72
C ALA A 9 30.80 -4.07 15.84
N ILE A 10 29.57 -4.56 15.56
CA ILE A 10 28.48 -4.62 16.54
C ILE A 10 28.80 -5.61 17.66
N LYS A 11 29.47 -6.73 17.34
CA LYS A 11 29.87 -7.73 18.33
C LYS A 11 31.01 -7.24 19.23
N MET A 12 31.93 -6.45 18.69
CA MET A 12 33.03 -5.82 19.46
C MET A 12 32.52 -4.76 20.45
N LEU A 13 31.49 -3.99 20.10
CA LEU A 13 30.93 -2.94 20.97
C LEU A 13 29.82 -3.42 21.93
N GLY A 14 29.40 -4.68 21.88
CA GLY A 14 28.31 -5.20 22.73
C GLY A 14 26.94 -4.55 22.47
N LEU A 15 26.74 -3.91 21.30
CA LEU A 15 25.53 -3.16 20.95
C LEU A 15 24.40 -4.03 20.38
N ALA A 16 24.59 -5.36 20.36
CA ALA A 16 23.66 -6.31 19.76
C ALA A 16 22.24 -6.21 20.35
N ASP A 17 22.10 -6.01 21.67
CA ASP A 17 20.79 -5.92 22.32
C ASP A 17 20.04 -4.64 21.92
N LYS A 18 20.72 -3.50 21.83
CA LYS A 18 20.10 -2.24 21.37
C LYS A 18 19.64 -2.33 19.92
N LEU A 19 20.43 -2.99 19.08
CA LEU A 19 20.06 -3.20 17.67
C LEU A 19 18.89 -4.16 17.52
N LYS A 20 18.86 -5.23 18.33
CA LYS A 20 17.74 -6.18 18.39
C LYS A 20 16.45 -5.49 18.82
N LEU A 21 16.49 -4.64 19.85
CA LEU A 21 15.34 -3.86 20.29
C LEU A 21 14.87 -2.89 19.19
N LYS A 22 15.80 -2.23 18.48
CA LYS A 22 15.47 -1.36 17.35
C LYS A 22 14.81 -2.14 16.21
N TRP A 23 15.32 -3.32 15.87
CA TRP A 23 14.71 -4.22 14.89
C TRP A 23 13.33 -4.72 15.32
N LEU A 24 13.16 -5.09 16.60
CA LEU A 24 11.89 -5.54 17.15
C LEU A 24 10.83 -4.43 17.08
N ASN A 25 11.21 -3.19 17.42
CA ASN A 25 10.33 -2.04 17.34
C ASN A 25 9.90 -1.75 15.90
N LEU A 26 10.83 -1.80 14.94
CA LEU A 26 10.51 -1.63 13.52
C LEU A 26 9.60 -2.76 12.99
N CYS A 27 9.84 -4.00 13.38
CA CYS A 27 8.95 -5.13 13.04
C CYS A 27 7.57 -4.97 13.68
N SER A 28 7.50 -4.52 14.93
CA SER A 28 6.24 -4.28 15.63
C SER A 28 5.44 -3.17 14.96
N GLU A 29 6.10 -2.06 14.58
CA GLU A 29 5.46 -0.95 13.88
C GLU A 29 4.97 -1.37 12.49
N ALA A 30 5.74 -2.18 11.77
CA ALA A 30 5.31 -2.79 10.52
C ALA A 30 4.10 -3.73 10.72
N ALA A 31 4.09 -4.55 11.78
CA ALA A 31 2.96 -5.42 12.09
C ALA A 31 1.69 -4.62 12.43
N VAL A 32 1.80 -3.58 13.25
CA VAL A 32 0.69 -2.68 13.60
C VAL A 32 0.12 -2.00 12.35
N SER A 33 0.97 -1.55 11.42
CA SER A 33 0.51 -0.95 10.16
C SER A 33 -0.26 -1.95 9.28
N ASN A 34 0.21 -3.20 9.19
CA ASN A 34 -0.47 -4.27 8.45
C ASN A 34 -1.80 -4.65 9.09
N ILE A 35 -1.86 -4.75 10.42
CA ILE A 35 -3.12 -5.03 11.14
C ILE A 35 -4.15 -3.91 10.89
N ARG A 36 -3.70 -2.65 10.80
CA ARG A 36 -4.60 -1.52 10.52
C ARG A 36 -5.20 -1.60 9.11
N LEU A 37 -4.42 -2.02 8.11
CA LEU A 37 -4.91 -2.27 6.75
C LEU A 37 -5.89 -3.44 6.73
N PHE A 38 -5.50 -4.57 7.33
CA PHE A 38 -6.36 -5.77 7.42
C PHE A 38 -7.71 -5.48 8.08
N ARG A 39 -7.74 -4.62 9.11
CA ARG A 39 -9.00 -4.23 9.79
C ARG A 39 -9.96 -3.48 8.86
N ILE A 40 -9.45 -2.65 7.95
CA ILE A 40 -10.28 -1.89 7.00
C ILE A 40 -10.87 -2.85 5.96
N ASP A 41 -10.04 -3.73 5.39
CA ASP A 41 -10.48 -4.72 4.41
C ASP A 41 -11.50 -5.68 5.02
N PHE A 42 -11.23 -6.17 6.23
CA PHE A 42 -12.15 -7.06 6.95
C PHE A 42 -13.50 -6.38 7.22
N PHE A 43 -13.50 -5.10 7.63
CA PHE A 43 -14.75 -4.38 7.86
C PHE A 43 -15.54 -4.17 6.56
N SER A 44 -14.86 -3.86 5.44
CA SER A 44 -15.50 -3.76 4.12
C SER A 44 -16.15 -5.10 3.73
N GLN A 45 -15.42 -6.20 3.93
CA GLN A 45 -15.90 -7.54 3.59
C GLN A 45 -17.10 -7.96 4.44
N VAL A 46 -17.04 -7.73 5.75
CA VAL A 46 -18.17 -8.02 6.66
C VAL A 46 -19.38 -7.15 6.32
N PHE A 47 -19.19 -5.87 6.02
CA PHE A 47 -20.27 -4.95 5.66
C PHE A 47 -20.94 -5.36 4.33
N SER A 48 -20.14 -5.72 3.34
CA SER A 48 -20.62 -6.26 2.06
C SER A 48 -21.43 -7.55 2.27
N LEU A 49 -20.91 -8.49 3.05
CA LEU A 49 -21.60 -9.75 3.34
C LEU A 49 -22.91 -9.54 4.11
N ALA A 50 -22.92 -8.60 5.08
CA ALA A 50 -24.10 -8.24 5.83
C ALA A 50 -25.19 -7.61 4.94
N ILE A 51 -24.81 -6.70 4.04
CA ILE A 51 -25.73 -6.08 3.07
C ILE A 51 -26.32 -7.13 2.13
N THR A 52 -25.47 -7.98 1.56
CA THR A 52 -25.92 -9.02 0.62
C THR A 52 -26.84 -10.03 1.31
N GLY A 53 -26.48 -10.48 2.51
CA GLY A 53 -27.31 -11.39 3.30
C GLY A 53 -28.66 -10.79 3.70
N LEU A 54 -28.66 -9.56 4.22
CA LEU A 54 -29.89 -8.85 4.61
C LEU A 54 -30.80 -8.64 3.39
N THR A 55 -30.23 -8.18 2.27
CA THR A 55 -31.03 -7.92 1.07
C THR A 55 -31.58 -9.20 0.48
N SER A 56 -30.80 -10.30 0.47
CA SER A 56 -31.28 -11.60 0.01
C SER A 56 -32.48 -12.09 0.84
N GLY A 57 -32.42 -11.94 2.17
CA GLY A 57 -33.55 -12.27 3.05
C GLY A 57 -34.79 -11.42 2.78
N VAL A 58 -34.61 -10.10 2.62
CA VAL A 58 -35.69 -9.16 2.30
C VAL A 58 -36.33 -9.47 0.95
N VAL A 59 -35.51 -9.70 -0.09
CA VAL A 59 -35.97 -10.02 -1.45
C VAL A 59 -36.79 -11.31 -1.46
N ILE A 60 -36.37 -12.35 -0.74
CA ILE A 60 -37.13 -13.59 -0.62
C ILE A 60 -38.46 -13.35 0.11
N TYR A 61 -38.44 -12.62 1.24
CA TYR A 61 -39.64 -12.33 2.02
C TYR A 61 -40.71 -11.56 1.21
N PHE A 62 -40.30 -10.52 0.49
CA PHE A 62 -41.19 -9.77 -0.39
C PHE A 62 -41.60 -10.58 -1.63
N GLY A 63 -40.69 -11.37 -2.19
CA GLY A 63 -40.95 -12.21 -3.35
C GLY A 63 -42.05 -13.24 -3.09
N VAL A 64 -42.01 -13.92 -1.94
CA VAL A 64 -43.04 -14.89 -1.53
C VAL A 64 -44.39 -14.18 -1.30
N ASN A 65 -44.40 -13.06 -0.57
CA ASN A 65 -45.63 -12.28 -0.34
C ASN A 65 -46.30 -11.83 -1.65
N LEU A 66 -45.52 -11.37 -2.63
CA LEU A 66 -46.05 -10.95 -3.92
C LEU A 66 -46.52 -12.14 -4.77
N ALA A 67 -45.83 -13.28 -4.70
CA ALA A 67 -46.22 -14.50 -5.41
C ALA A 67 -47.56 -15.06 -4.89
N GLU A 68 -47.79 -15.08 -3.57
CA GLU A 68 -49.08 -15.49 -2.98
C GLU A 68 -50.23 -14.59 -3.42
N SER A 69 -49.98 -13.30 -3.65
CA SER A 69 -50.99 -12.36 -4.14
C SER A 69 -51.40 -12.56 -5.61
N GLY A 70 -50.78 -13.51 -6.33
CA GLY A 70 -51.06 -13.82 -7.74
C GLY A 70 -50.64 -12.74 -8.73
N LYS A 71 -50.01 -11.66 -8.27
CA LYS A 71 -49.56 -10.53 -9.10
C LYS A 71 -48.19 -10.75 -9.75
N PHE A 72 -47.47 -11.79 -9.31
CA PHE A 72 -46.10 -12.09 -9.73
C PHE A 72 -45.99 -13.52 -10.24
N THR A 73 -45.50 -13.69 -11.47
CA THR A 73 -45.20 -15.03 -12.00
C THR A 73 -43.90 -15.56 -11.41
N ALA A 74 -43.74 -16.88 -11.34
CA ALA A 74 -42.51 -17.49 -10.84
C ALA A 74 -41.26 -17.02 -11.61
N GLY A 75 -41.38 -16.78 -12.92
CA GLY A 75 -40.31 -16.23 -13.75
C GLY A 75 -39.95 -14.78 -13.41
N ALA A 76 -40.95 -13.94 -13.11
CA ALA A 76 -40.71 -12.56 -12.69
C ALA A 76 -39.99 -12.50 -11.34
N MET A 77 -40.32 -13.40 -10.41
CA MET A 77 -39.63 -13.51 -9.13
C MET A 77 -38.15 -13.87 -9.31
N PHE A 78 -37.86 -14.86 -10.15
CA PHE A 78 -36.49 -15.27 -10.42
C PHE A 78 -35.68 -14.12 -11.07
N ALA A 79 -36.26 -13.43 -12.05
CA ALA A 79 -35.62 -12.27 -12.66
C ALA A 79 -35.33 -11.15 -11.64
N PHE A 80 -36.30 -10.84 -10.77
CA PHE A 80 -36.12 -9.82 -9.74
C PHE A 80 -35.01 -10.18 -8.74
N MET A 81 -34.93 -11.46 -8.33
CA MET A 81 -33.88 -11.95 -7.45
C MET A 81 -32.49 -11.79 -8.10
N GLN A 82 -32.37 -12.16 -9.39
CA GLN A 82 -31.13 -12.01 -10.15
C GLN A 82 -30.71 -10.53 -10.30
N PHE A 83 -31.65 -9.65 -10.63
CA PHE A 83 -31.37 -8.21 -10.77
C PHE A 83 -30.96 -7.57 -9.45
N SER A 84 -31.57 -7.99 -8.35
CA SER A 84 -31.22 -7.50 -7.01
C SER A 84 -29.78 -7.88 -6.66
N ASP A 85 -29.39 -9.13 -6.89
CA ASP A 85 -28.02 -9.61 -6.63
C ASP A 85 -26.97 -8.90 -7.50
N LEU A 86 -27.28 -8.71 -8.79
CA LEU A 86 -26.45 -7.94 -9.71
C LEU A 86 -26.27 -6.50 -9.25
N PHE A 87 -27.35 -5.85 -8.79
CA PHE A 87 -27.30 -4.48 -8.29
C PHE A 87 -26.40 -4.35 -7.07
N ILE A 88 -26.56 -5.23 -6.07
CA ILE A 88 -25.75 -5.22 -4.85
C ILE A 88 -24.28 -5.43 -5.18
N THR A 89 -23.97 -6.43 -6.01
CA THR A 89 -22.60 -6.72 -6.43
C THR A 89 -21.94 -5.52 -7.09
N ARG A 90 -22.69 -4.77 -7.92
CA ARG A 90 -22.17 -3.54 -8.55
C ARG A 90 -21.92 -2.42 -7.55
N VAL A 91 -22.80 -2.25 -6.56
CA VAL A 91 -22.62 -1.24 -5.49
C VAL A 91 -21.40 -1.57 -4.63
N VAL A 92 -21.21 -2.84 -4.25
CA VAL A 92 -20.03 -3.31 -3.51
C VAL A 92 -18.76 -3.05 -4.30
N ASN A 93 -18.70 -3.46 -5.57
CA ASN A 93 -17.53 -3.25 -6.42
C ASN A 93 -17.22 -1.76 -6.63
N PHE A 94 -18.25 -0.91 -6.73
CA PHE A 94 -18.07 0.52 -6.82
C PHE A 94 -17.46 1.11 -5.53
N SER A 95 -17.92 0.64 -4.37
CA SER A 95 -17.35 1.01 -3.07
C SER A 95 -15.87 0.60 -2.96
N ASP A 96 -15.53 -0.63 -3.33
CA ASP A 96 -14.15 -1.12 -3.31
C ASP A 96 -13.24 -0.32 -4.28
N ALA A 97 -13.74 -0.02 -5.49
CA ALA A 97 -13.01 0.83 -6.44
C ALA A 97 -12.75 2.23 -5.87
N LEU A 98 -13.71 2.81 -5.14
CA LEU A 98 -13.55 4.11 -4.48
C LEU A 98 -12.46 4.06 -3.39
N TYR A 99 -12.41 2.98 -2.60
CA TYR A 99 -11.34 2.77 -1.61
C TYR A 99 -9.97 2.63 -2.27
N GLN A 100 -9.86 1.86 -3.36
CA GLN A 100 -8.60 1.73 -4.11
C GLN A 100 -8.14 3.07 -4.69
N PHE A 101 -9.08 3.86 -5.24
CA PHE A 101 -8.77 5.20 -5.76
C PHE A 101 -8.21 6.12 -4.67
N ARG A 102 -8.65 5.95 -3.43
CA ARG A 102 -8.14 6.71 -2.27
C ARG A 102 -6.75 6.25 -1.80
N LEU A 103 -6.31 5.05 -2.18
CA LEU A 103 -4.97 4.51 -1.88
C LEU A 103 -3.91 4.94 -2.91
N LEU A 104 -4.32 5.28 -4.14
CA LEU A 104 -3.41 5.77 -5.20
C LEU A 104 -2.48 6.93 -4.75
N PRO A 105 -2.93 7.95 -4.01
CA PRO A 105 -2.07 9.06 -3.58
C PRO A 105 -0.86 8.61 -2.75
N THR A 106 -1.01 7.55 -1.95
CA THR A 106 0.09 7.02 -1.12
C THR A 106 1.20 6.41 -1.97
N HIS A 107 0.84 5.73 -3.06
CA HIS A 107 1.79 5.18 -4.02
C HIS A 107 2.40 6.28 -4.90
N ILE A 108 1.61 7.27 -5.28
CA ILE A 108 2.08 8.42 -6.08
C ILE A 108 3.03 9.29 -5.27
N ASN A 109 2.79 9.50 -3.98
CA ASN A 109 3.68 10.28 -3.12
C ASN A 109 5.10 9.68 -3.05
N ARG A 110 5.23 8.35 -3.08
CA ARG A 110 6.54 7.68 -3.15
C ARG A 110 7.21 7.84 -4.51
N LEU A 111 6.43 7.85 -5.59
CA LEU A 111 6.95 8.11 -6.93
C LEU A 111 7.39 9.57 -7.09
N ASN A 112 6.64 10.51 -6.50
CA ASN A 112 6.94 11.93 -6.55
C ASN A 112 8.21 12.26 -5.75
N ASP A 113 8.45 11.58 -4.62
CA ASP A 113 9.67 11.71 -3.82
C ASP A 113 10.94 11.25 -4.60
N ILE A 114 10.80 10.21 -5.43
CA ILE A 114 11.88 9.75 -6.33
C ILE A 114 12.09 10.73 -7.49
N ALA A 115 10.99 11.25 -8.07
CA ALA A 115 11.06 12.19 -9.20
C ALA A 115 11.54 13.59 -8.80
N LEU A 116 11.23 14.04 -7.58
CA LEU A 116 11.61 15.35 -7.01
C LEU A 116 12.88 15.28 -6.16
N THR A 117 13.47 14.11 -5.97
CA THR A 117 14.80 14.00 -5.38
C THR A 117 15.75 14.85 -6.21
N LYS A 118 16.22 15.94 -5.60
CA LYS A 118 17.20 16.84 -6.19
C LYS A 118 18.38 15.99 -6.61
N SER A 119 18.64 15.92 -7.92
CA SER A 119 19.82 15.24 -8.47
C SER A 119 21.01 15.69 -7.63
N GLU A 120 21.81 14.73 -7.13
CA GLU A 120 23.07 15.06 -6.46
C GLU A 120 23.78 16.11 -7.32
N PRO A 121 24.36 17.15 -6.73
CA PRO A 121 25.15 18.10 -7.49
C PRO A 121 26.33 17.32 -8.08
N THR A 122 26.11 16.78 -9.28
CA THR A 122 27.16 16.56 -10.25
C THR A 122 27.77 17.94 -10.37
N SER A 123 28.95 18.10 -9.77
CA SER A 123 29.77 19.27 -9.98
C SER A 123 29.71 19.54 -11.46
N ASN A 124 29.14 20.69 -11.82
CA ASN A 124 29.02 21.19 -13.17
C ASN A 124 30.21 20.68 -13.99
N THR A 125 30.00 19.63 -14.78
CA THR A 125 31.00 19.13 -15.71
C THR A 125 30.96 20.11 -16.86
N GLU A 126 31.43 21.33 -16.62
CA GLU A 126 31.94 22.15 -17.69
C GLU A 126 33.09 21.35 -18.27
N ASN A 127 32.81 20.67 -19.38
CA ASN A 127 33.73 20.35 -20.46
C ASN A 127 35.22 20.48 -20.10
N SER A 128 35.71 19.65 -19.18
CA SER A 128 37.14 19.44 -19.06
C SER A 128 37.43 18.26 -19.97
N ASN A 129 37.81 18.60 -21.21
CA ASN A 129 38.56 17.69 -22.04
C ASN A 129 39.80 17.29 -21.23
N PHE A 130 39.73 16.17 -20.51
CA PHE A 130 40.87 15.56 -19.87
C PHE A 130 41.77 15.00 -20.97
N PHE A 131 42.57 15.87 -21.57
CA PHE A 131 43.78 15.46 -22.26
C PHE A 131 44.74 14.99 -21.17
N ILE A 132 44.89 13.67 -21.05
CA ILE A 132 45.97 13.08 -20.25
C ILE A 132 47.27 13.32 -21.02
N THR A 133 47.82 14.52 -20.91
CA THR A 133 49.24 14.77 -21.20
C THR A 133 49.98 14.61 -19.88
N SER A 134 50.71 13.49 -19.76
CA SER A 134 51.69 13.16 -18.72
C SER A 134 51.81 14.21 -17.61
N GLY A 135 51.02 14.05 -16.54
CA GLY A 135 50.88 15.05 -15.49
C GLY A 135 50.99 14.42 -14.11
N LYS A 136 51.99 14.86 -13.35
CA LYS A 136 52.21 14.49 -11.95
C LYS A 136 51.10 15.14 -11.09
N VAL A 137 50.27 14.32 -10.46
CA VAL A 137 49.23 14.79 -9.54
C VAL A 137 49.84 14.98 -8.15
N GLU A 138 49.85 16.21 -7.64
CA GLU A 138 50.29 16.54 -6.29
C GLU A 138 49.14 17.22 -5.55
N VAL A 139 48.71 16.61 -4.44
CA VAL A 139 47.65 17.16 -3.58
C VAL A 139 48.32 17.81 -2.38
N LYS A 140 48.15 19.13 -2.23
CA LYS A 140 48.67 19.90 -1.10
C LYS A 140 47.53 20.46 -0.26
N ALA A 141 47.59 20.22 1.05
CA ALA A 141 46.74 20.81 2.08
C ALA A 141 45.22 20.64 1.85
N LEU A 142 44.77 19.43 1.53
CA LEU A 142 43.35 19.11 1.48
C LEU A 142 42.84 18.78 2.88
N SER A 143 41.97 19.64 3.43
CA SER A 143 41.19 19.33 4.62
C SER A 143 39.74 19.12 4.22
N PHE A 144 39.23 17.92 4.46
CA PHE A 144 37.85 17.54 4.12
C PHE A 144 37.14 17.07 5.38
N THR A 145 35.96 17.63 5.63
CA THR A 145 35.03 17.18 6.67
C THR A 145 33.70 16.91 5.99
N TYR A 146 33.19 15.70 6.18
CA TYR A 146 31.83 15.34 5.80
C TYR A 146 30.89 15.89 6.88
N ASN A 147 29.86 16.64 6.49
CA ASN A 147 28.75 16.99 7.37
C ASN A 147 27.57 16.09 7.06
#